data_AF-A0A8H4NEM3-F1
#
_entry.id   AF-A0A8H4NEM3-F1
#
_cell.length_a   1.000
_cell.length_b   1.000
_cell.length_c   1.000
_cell.angle_alpha   90.00
_cell.angle_beta   90.00
_cell.angle_gamma   90.00
#
_symmetry.space_group_name_H-M   'P 1'
#
loop_
_entity.id
_entity.type
_entity.pdbx_description
1 polymer ?
#
loop_
_entity_poly.entity_id
_entity_poly.type
_entity_poly.pdbx_seq_one_letter_code
_entity_poly.pdbx_strand_id
1 'polypeptide(L)'
;MGSVSASCPALPDIGDLSSLFPEDCRGSEYRIVHVYASVTLLAFGAEKRIPELWQQIAQLYAKNEAAQATAAARLREGLVKASPLIGFPRAINALAALRTCIQQTSSPSVQSSLQSPAPPACHGLPCSLAKPTQRGQTLFDQTYGQHAQRVRQNLDDISGDALGGFAVRCIYGELLAEERVLSAKESAGLVFITCLAAGAGPQAKGHMYGARNLGNSGEEIAAAVQLVRRMAEGLEVRVDLEEMDFLKKANGTGIRLGDSGAGTDGDIGARSKDGDSPSGAK
;
A
#
# COMPACT_ATOMS: atom_id res chain seq x y z
N MET A 1 -16.64 17.78 39.04
CA MET A 1 -15.81 16.75 38.38
C MET A 1 -15.57 17.22 36.96
N GLY A 2 -14.39 17.79 36.68
CA GLY A 2 -14.04 18.24 35.35
C GLY A 2 -13.69 17.04 34.48
N SER A 3 -14.47 16.83 33.43
CA SER A 3 -14.15 15.90 32.35
C SER A 3 -12.86 16.37 31.69
N VAL A 4 -11.73 15.73 31.99
CA VAL A 4 -10.50 15.88 31.20
C VAL A 4 -10.81 15.31 29.83
N SER A 5 -11.09 16.19 28.86
CA SER A 5 -11.16 15.81 27.45
C SER A 5 -9.80 15.25 27.08
N ALA A 6 -9.67 13.94 26.95
CA ALA A 6 -8.48 13.33 26.37
C ALA A 6 -8.32 13.94 24.96
N SER A 7 -7.27 14.74 24.76
CA SER A 7 -6.99 15.30 23.45
C SER A 7 -6.73 14.15 22.49
N CYS A 8 -7.38 14.16 21.33
CA CYS A 8 -7.09 13.16 20.30
C CYS A 8 -5.58 13.20 19.97
N PRO A 9 -4.87 12.05 19.93
CA PRO A 9 -3.45 12.01 19.62
C PRO A 9 -3.18 12.69 18.27
N ALA A 10 -2.22 13.63 18.23
CA ALA A 10 -1.86 14.34 17.01
C ALA A 10 -1.18 13.41 16.01
N LEU A 11 -1.39 13.62 14.70
CA LEU A 11 -0.62 12.88 13.70
C LEU A 11 0.87 13.25 13.83
N PRO A 12 1.80 12.29 13.62
CA PRO A 12 3.21 12.62 13.50
C PRO A 12 3.44 13.69 12.44
N ASP A 13 4.43 14.57 12.67
CA ASP A 13 4.79 15.61 11.71
C ASP A 13 5.30 15.01 10.40
N ILE A 14 4.73 15.45 9.28
CA ILE A 14 5.07 14.92 7.95
C ILE A 14 6.51 15.27 7.53
N GLY A 15 7.09 16.36 8.04
CA GLY A 15 8.50 16.71 7.84
C GLY A 15 9.42 15.74 8.55
N ASP A 16 9.12 15.39 9.80
CA ASP A 16 9.84 14.36 10.56
C ASP A 16 9.75 13.00 9.87
N LEU A 17 8.57 12.61 9.36
CA LEU A 17 8.41 11.39 8.58
C LEU A 17 9.19 11.45 7.25
N SER A 18 9.24 12.62 6.61
CA SER A 18 9.98 12.81 5.35
C SER A 18 11.47 12.55 5.54
N SER A 19 12.03 12.92 6.70
CA SER A 19 13.45 12.73 7.02
C SER A 19 13.89 11.25 7.10
N LEU A 20 12.94 10.32 7.19
CA LEU A 20 13.22 8.89 7.17
C LEU A 20 13.65 8.39 5.79
N PHE A 21 13.20 9.05 4.72
CA PHE A 21 13.37 8.60 3.35
C PHE A 21 14.48 9.39 2.64
N PRO A 22 15.18 8.77 1.67
CA PRO A 22 16.06 9.53 0.79
C PRO A 22 15.26 10.56 -0.01
N GLU A 23 15.92 11.66 -0.40
CA GLU A 23 15.30 12.68 -1.23
C GLU A 23 14.90 12.13 -2.61
N ASP A 24 13.77 12.61 -3.12
CA ASP A 24 13.28 12.25 -4.45
C ASP A 24 13.90 13.20 -5.49
N CYS A 25 14.57 12.64 -6.50
CA CYS A 25 15.23 13.42 -7.54
C CYS A 25 14.27 14.24 -8.41
N ARG A 26 12.96 13.92 -8.40
CA ARG A 26 11.92 14.67 -9.13
C ARG A 26 11.46 15.92 -8.40
N GLY A 27 11.67 16.01 -7.08
CA GLY A 27 11.23 17.11 -6.23
C GLY A 27 10.48 16.65 -4.96
N SER A 28 10.40 17.53 -3.97
CA SER A 28 9.79 17.24 -2.66
C SER A 28 8.31 16.80 -2.74
N GLU A 29 7.56 17.32 -3.71
CA GLU A 29 6.17 16.97 -3.97
C GLU A 29 5.98 15.52 -4.42
N TYR A 30 7.05 14.88 -4.91
CA TYR A 30 7.07 13.47 -5.29
C TYR A 30 7.44 12.55 -4.12
N ARG A 31 7.80 13.08 -2.94
CA ARG A 31 8.16 12.25 -1.78
C ARG A 31 7.09 11.21 -1.49
N ILE A 32 7.50 9.95 -1.51
CA ILE A 32 6.61 8.79 -1.35
C ILE A 32 5.98 8.73 0.04
N VAL A 33 6.63 9.36 1.04
CA VAL A 33 6.17 9.47 2.43
C VAL A 33 4.73 9.98 2.55
N HIS A 34 4.31 10.94 1.70
CA HIS A 34 2.94 11.47 1.72
C HIS A 34 1.92 10.36 1.44
N VAL A 35 2.23 9.52 0.45
CA VAL A 35 1.39 8.40 0.02
C VAL A 35 1.42 7.29 1.07
N TYR A 36 2.59 6.99 1.62
CA TYR A 36 2.76 5.94 2.62
C TYR A 36 2.06 6.28 3.94
N ALA A 37 2.12 7.54 4.38
CA ALA A 37 1.35 8.01 5.53
C ALA A 37 -0.16 7.86 5.30
N SER A 38 -0.68 8.21 4.11
CA SER A 38 -2.12 8.15 3.84
C SER A 38 -2.67 6.73 3.77
N VAL A 39 -1.94 5.78 3.17
CA VAL A 39 -2.38 4.37 3.15
C VAL A 39 -2.18 3.68 4.51
N THR A 40 -1.24 4.16 5.34
CA THR A 40 -1.09 3.71 6.73
C THR A 40 -2.28 4.18 7.58
N LEU A 41 -2.72 5.43 7.42
CA LEU A 41 -3.96 5.91 8.04
C LEU A 41 -5.16 5.07 7.63
N LEU A 42 -5.23 4.72 6.35
CA LEU A 42 -6.29 3.86 5.83
C LEU A 42 -6.26 2.47 6.50
N ALA A 43 -5.08 1.84 6.58
CA ALA A 43 -4.89 0.52 7.19
C ALA A 43 -5.23 0.51 8.69
N PHE A 44 -4.93 1.57 9.42
CA PHE A 44 -5.31 1.73 10.83
C PHE A 44 -6.78 2.13 11.05
N GLY A 45 -7.54 2.30 9.97
CA GLY A 45 -8.91 2.74 10.05
C GLY A 45 -9.10 4.17 10.55
N ALA A 46 -8.08 4.99 10.35
CA ALA A 46 -8.02 6.40 10.69
C ALA A 46 -8.27 7.29 9.46
N GLU A 47 -9.07 6.84 8.49
CA GLU A 47 -9.36 7.59 7.26
C GLU A 47 -9.93 9.00 7.50
N LYS A 48 -10.57 9.24 8.65
CA LYS A 48 -11.08 10.56 9.05
C LYS A 48 -9.96 11.58 9.33
N ARG A 49 -8.72 11.12 9.51
CA ARG A 49 -7.53 11.94 9.74
C ARG A 49 -6.81 12.34 8.45
N ILE A 50 -7.26 11.86 7.27
CA ILE A 50 -6.71 12.26 5.97
C ILE A 50 -6.69 13.79 5.75
N PRO A 51 -7.73 14.56 6.16
CA PRO A 51 -7.69 16.02 6.09
C PRO A 51 -6.53 16.65 6.87
N GLU A 52 -6.20 16.13 8.06
CA GLU A 52 -5.09 16.63 8.87
C GLU A 52 -3.74 16.38 8.19
N LEU A 53 -3.53 15.17 7.65
CA LEU A 53 -2.35 14.87 6.83
C LEU A 53 -2.25 15.81 5.62
N TRP A 54 -3.37 16.04 4.92
CA TRP A 54 -3.39 16.99 3.80
C TRP A 54 -3.02 18.41 4.22
N GLN A 55 -3.53 18.90 5.36
CA GLN A 55 -3.20 20.23 5.85
C GLN A 55 -1.70 20.39 6.14
N GLN A 56 -1.05 19.39 6.74
CA GLN A 56 0.41 19.42 6.93
C GLN A 56 1.15 19.49 5.59
N ILE A 57 0.76 18.66 4.62
CA ILE A 57 1.35 18.63 3.27
C ILE A 57 1.13 19.96 2.53
N ALA A 58 -0.09 20.50 2.57
CA ALA A 58 -0.42 21.78 1.94
C ALA A 58 0.37 22.92 2.56
N GLN A 59 0.59 22.89 3.88
CA GLN A 59 1.41 23.88 4.58
C GLN A 59 2.89 23.80 4.17
N LEU A 60 3.45 22.60 3.95
CA LEU A 60 4.80 22.44 3.41
C LEU A 60 4.96 23.11 2.04
N TYR A 61 3.89 23.10 1.23
CA TYR A 61 3.86 23.69 -0.11
C TYR A 61 3.00 24.95 -0.18
N ALA A 62 2.89 25.73 0.91
CA ALA A 62 1.95 26.85 1.01
C ALA A 62 2.08 27.89 -0.13
N LYS A 63 3.27 28.04 -0.70
CA LYS A 63 3.57 28.98 -1.80
C LYS A 63 3.70 28.32 -3.17
N ASN A 64 3.42 27.02 -3.29
CA ASN A 64 3.62 26.25 -4.51
C ASN A 64 2.39 25.39 -4.83
N GLU A 65 1.43 25.99 -5.56
CA GLU A 65 0.19 25.31 -5.95
C GLU A 65 0.43 24.07 -6.84
N ALA A 66 1.46 24.10 -7.70
CA ALA A 66 1.78 22.97 -8.56
C ALA A 66 2.28 21.75 -7.75
N ALA A 67 3.07 22.00 -6.71
CA ALA A 67 3.49 20.98 -5.76
C ALA A 67 2.29 20.43 -4.96
N GLN A 68 1.39 21.30 -4.49
CA GLN A 68 0.15 20.85 -3.83
C GLN A 68 -0.70 19.97 -4.75
N ALA A 69 -0.91 20.38 -6.00
CA ALA A 69 -1.66 19.61 -7.00
C ALA A 69 -1.02 18.23 -7.25
N THR A 70 0.31 18.17 -7.35
CA THR A 70 1.05 16.91 -7.52
C THR A 70 0.88 16.00 -6.31
N ALA A 71 1.05 16.53 -5.09
CA ALA A 71 0.86 15.77 -3.86
C ALA A 71 -0.59 15.26 -3.71
N ALA A 72 -1.58 16.10 -4.01
CA ALA A 72 -3.00 15.73 -3.98
C ALA A 72 -3.32 14.58 -4.96
N ALA A 73 -2.84 14.66 -6.19
CA ALA A 73 -3.03 13.59 -7.19
C ALA A 73 -2.39 12.28 -6.74
N ARG A 74 -1.19 12.33 -6.13
CA ARG A 74 -0.47 11.16 -5.63
C ARG A 74 -1.16 10.53 -4.41
N LEU A 75 -1.68 11.34 -3.48
CA LEU A 75 -2.50 10.87 -2.35
C LEU A 75 -3.76 10.16 -2.85
N ARG A 76 -4.49 10.77 -3.81
CA ARG A 76 -5.67 10.18 -4.44
C ARG A 76 -5.34 8.81 -5.04
N GLU A 77 -4.27 8.74 -5.84
CA GLU A 77 -3.85 7.49 -6.48
C GLU A 77 -3.51 6.41 -5.45
N GLY A 78 -2.78 6.76 -4.40
CA GLY A 78 -2.40 5.81 -3.36
C GLY A 78 -3.60 5.22 -2.62
N LEU A 79 -4.57 6.06 -2.25
CA LEU A 79 -5.81 5.63 -1.60
C LEU A 79 -6.64 4.71 -2.50
N VAL A 80 -6.69 4.98 -3.81
CA VAL A 80 -7.34 4.09 -4.79
C VAL A 80 -6.60 2.75 -4.88
N LYS A 81 -5.27 2.76 -5.00
CA LYS A 81 -4.45 1.54 -5.11
C LYS A 81 -4.46 0.68 -3.84
N ALA A 82 -4.68 1.27 -2.66
CA ALA A 82 -4.81 0.54 -1.40
C ALA A 82 -6.20 -0.09 -1.17
N SER A 83 -7.23 0.30 -1.94
CA SER A 83 -8.60 -0.17 -1.76
C SER A 83 -8.82 -1.69 -1.76
N PRO A 84 -8.16 -2.53 -2.60
CA PRO A 84 -8.34 -3.98 -2.53
C PRO A 84 -7.68 -4.64 -1.31
N LEU A 85 -6.75 -3.94 -0.63
CA LEU A 85 -6.02 -4.47 0.53
C LEU A 85 -6.77 -4.20 1.84
N ILE A 86 -7.35 -3.01 1.95
CA ILE A 86 -7.98 -2.52 3.20
C ILE A 86 -9.51 -2.47 3.11
N GLY A 87 -10.05 -2.44 1.90
CA GLY A 87 -11.47 -2.41 1.61
C GLY A 87 -11.94 -1.10 0.97
N PHE A 88 -12.78 -1.25 -0.05
CA PHE A 88 -13.43 -0.13 -0.76
C PHE A 88 -14.13 0.89 0.15
N PRO A 89 -14.90 0.49 1.18
CA PRO A 89 -15.60 1.47 2.02
C PRO A 89 -14.66 2.48 2.70
N ARG A 90 -13.54 2.01 3.25
CA ARG A 90 -12.55 2.90 3.88
C ARG A 90 -11.88 3.81 2.85
N ALA A 91 -11.53 3.27 1.69
CA ALA A 91 -10.93 4.06 0.61
C ALA A 91 -11.88 5.16 0.12
N ILE A 92 -13.17 4.86 -0.03
CA ILE A 92 -14.20 5.85 -0.38
C ILE A 92 -14.27 6.96 0.67
N ASN A 93 -14.31 6.59 1.96
CA ASN A 93 -14.34 7.57 3.05
C ASN A 93 -13.10 8.48 3.05
N ALA A 94 -11.91 7.90 2.87
CA ALA A 94 -10.65 8.65 2.79
C ALA A 94 -10.62 9.62 1.59
N LEU A 95 -11.02 9.14 0.41
CA LEU A 95 -11.07 9.95 -0.82
C LEU A 95 -12.11 11.07 -0.72
N ALA A 96 -13.27 10.81 -0.12
CA ALA A 96 -14.28 11.82 0.13
C ALA A 96 -13.77 12.89 1.10
N ALA A 97 -13.15 12.48 2.22
CA ALA A 97 -12.57 13.40 3.20
C ALA A 97 -11.45 14.27 2.58
N LEU A 98 -10.55 13.67 1.80
CA LEU A 98 -9.50 14.37 1.07
C LEU A 98 -10.10 15.41 0.11
N ARG A 99 -11.08 15.00 -0.71
CA ARG A 99 -11.75 15.87 -1.67
C ARG A 99 -12.44 17.05 -1.00
N THR A 100 -13.23 16.81 0.04
CA THR A 100 -13.93 17.88 0.77
C THR A 100 -12.93 18.86 1.38
N CYS A 101 -11.84 18.38 1.99
CA CYS A 101 -10.82 19.25 2.56
C CYS A 101 -10.14 20.12 1.50
N ILE A 102 -9.72 19.54 0.37
CA ILE A 102 -9.10 20.29 -0.74
C ILE A 102 -10.06 21.33 -1.34
N GLN A 103 -11.35 20.98 -1.50
CA GLN A 103 -12.37 21.92 -1.97
C GLN A 103 -12.56 23.12 -1.05
N GLN A 104 -12.36 22.95 0.26
CA GLN A 104 -12.55 24.01 1.25
C GLN A 104 -11.29 24.85 1.48
N THR A 105 -10.10 24.29 1.27
CA THR A 105 -8.84 24.87 1.76
C THR A 105 -7.82 25.22 0.68
N SER A 106 -7.99 24.73 -0.56
CA SER A 106 -6.99 24.87 -1.61
C SER A 106 -7.49 25.66 -2.81
N SER A 107 -6.57 26.18 -3.63
CA SER A 107 -6.91 26.96 -4.82
C SER A 107 -7.62 26.12 -5.89
N PRO A 108 -8.33 26.74 -6.86
CA PRO A 108 -9.02 26.01 -7.93
C PRO A 108 -8.10 25.07 -8.74
N SER A 109 -6.82 25.44 -8.94
CA SER A 109 -5.85 24.60 -9.65
C SER A 109 -5.59 23.27 -8.93
N VAL A 110 -5.44 23.32 -7.60
CA VAL A 110 -5.27 22.14 -6.74
C VAL A 110 -6.57 21.32 -6.71
N GLN A 111 -7.73 21.97 -6.65
CA GLN A 111 -9.02 21.27 -6.68
C GLN A 111 -9.22 20.47 -7.97
N SER A 112 -8.84 21.04 -9.12
CA SER A 112 -8.92 20.35 -10.41
C SER A 112 -8.01 19.11 -10.50
N SER A 113 -6.90 19.07 -9.77
CA SER A 113 -5.99 17.90 -9.76
C SER A 113 -6.64 16.60 -9.28
N LEU A 114 -7.68 16.70 -8.44
CA LEU A 114 -8.46 15.54 -7.99
C LEU A 114 -9.52 15.10 -9.01
N GLN A 115 -9.92 16.01 -9.90
CA GLN A 115 -11.01 15.81 -10.87
C GLN A 115 -10.50 15.42 -12.24
N SER A 116 -9.23 15.75 -12.58
CA SER A 116 -8.59 15.31 -13.80
C SER A 116 -8.69 13.78 -13.85
N PRO A 117 -9.53 13.22 -14.75
CA PRO A 117 -9.56 11.78 -14.88
C PRO A 117 -8.14 11.38 -15.27
N ALA A 118 -7.57 10.39 -14.59
CA ALA A 118 -6.47 9.65 -15.20
C ALA A 118 -6.99 9.27 -16.60
N PRO A 119 -6.32 9.66 -17.70
CA PRO A 119 -6.85 9.41 -19.03
C PRO A 119 -7.23 7.94 -19.08
N PRO A 120 -8.44 7.57 -19.49
CA PRO A 120 -8.92 6.23 -19.22
C PRO A 120 -7.94 5.23 -19.83
N ALA A 121 -7.43 4.30 -19.02
CA ALA A 121 -6.53 3.27 -19.54
C ALA A 121 -7.23 2.41 -20.61
N CYS A 122 -8.56 2.50 -20.75
CA CYS A 122 -9.32 1.73 -21.73
C CYS A 122 -10.63 2.33 -22.31
N HIS A 123 -11.01 3.59 -22.09
CA HIS A 123 -12.20 4.15 -22.77
C HIS A 123 -11.81 4.75 -24.11
N GLY A 124 -11.67 3.90 -25.13
CA GLY A 124 -11.54 4.36 -26.53
C GLY A 124 -10.86 3.40 -27.49
N LEU A 125 -10.27 2.30 -27.02
CA LEU A 125 -9.73 1.24 -27.88
C LEU A 125 -10.56 -0.04 -27.65
N PRO A 126 -10.86 -0.84 -28.69
CA PRO A 126 -11.53 -2.12 -28.51
C PRO A 126 -10.79 -2.91 -27.42
N CYS A 127 -11.53 -3.19 -26.34
CA CYS A 127 -11.03 -3.75 -25.10
C CYS A 127 -10.58 -5.18 -25.37
N SER A 128 -9.32 -5.34 -25.77
CA SER A 128 -8.67 -6.63 -25.65
C SER A 128 -8.35 -6.83 -24.17
N LEU A 129 -9.07 -7.74 -23.52
CA LEU A 129 -8.75 -8.25 -22.17
C LEU A 129 -7.29 -8.74 -22.07
N ALA A 130 -6.61 -8.96 -23.20
CA ALA A 130 -5.20 -9.30 -23.24
C ALA A 130 -4.29 -8.17 -22.72
N LYS A 131 -4.63 -6.89 -22.92
CA LYS A 131 -3.75 -5.77 -22.49
C LYS A 131 -3.61 -5.65 -20.97
N PRO A 132 -4.70 -5.65 -20.17
CA PRO A 132 -4.58 -5.67 -18.71
C PRO A 132 -3.98 -6.98 -18.19
N THR A 133 -4.36 -8.13 -18.75
CA THR A 133 -3.83 -9.43 -18.32
C THR A 133 -2.31 -9.53 -18.54
N GLN A 134 -1.81 -9.08 -19.69
CA GLN A 134 -0.38 -9.10 -20.01
C GLN A 134 0.43 -8.16 -19.11
N ARG A 135 -0.04 -6.91 -18.93
CA ARG A 135 0.61 -5.95 -18.01
C ARG A 135 0.58 -6.45 -16.58
N GLY A 136 -0.54 -7.03 -16.17
CA GLY A 136 -0.72 -7.62 -14.86
C GLY A 136 0.23 -8.78 -14.61
N GLN A 137 0.33 -9.70 -15.58
CA GLN A 137 1.26 -10.83 -15.50
C GLN A 137 2.71 -10.34 -15.41
N THR A 138 3.08 -9.35 -16.23
CA THR A 138 4.42 -8.76 -16.21
C THR A 138 4.76 -8.17 -14.84
N LEU A 139 3.88 -7.36 -14.26
CA LEU A 139 4.09 -6.77 -12.94
C LEU A 139 4.09 -7.83 -11.84
N PHE A 140 3.22 -8.83 -11.94
CA PHE A 140 3.14 -9.95 -10.99
C PHE A 140 4.43 -10.78 -10.99
N ASP A 141 4.96 -11.07 -12.17
CA ASP A 141 6.23 -11.80 -12.35
C ASP A 141 7.42 -10.99 -11.83
N GLN A 142 7.45 -9.67 -12.07
CA GLN A 142 8.48 -8.80 -11.50
C GLN A 142 8.39 -8.73 -9.97
N THR A 143 7.17 -8.71 -9.42
CA THR A 143 6.94 -8.65 -7.98
C THR A 143 7.44 -9.94 -7.30
N TYR A 144 7.03 -11.11 -7.80
CA TYR A 144 7.29 -12.38 -7.11
C TYR A 144 8.49 -13.17 -7.67
N GLY A 145 9.06 -12.75 -8.81
CA GLY A 145 10.20 -13.39 -9.46
C GLY A 145 9.93 -14.88 -9.71
N GLN A 146 10.91 -15.72 -9.35
CA GLN A 146 10.83 -17.18 -9.45
C GLN A 146 9.65 -17.81 -8.69
N HIS A 147 9.00 -17.08 -7.77
CA HIS A 147 7.87 -17.60 -7.00
C HIS A 147 6.51 -17.20 -7.57
N ALA A 148 6.45 -16.44 -8.67
CA ALA A 148 5.19 -15.99 -9.27
C ALA A 148 4.22 -17.16 -9.52
N GLN A 149 4.68 -18.23 -10.16
CA GLN A 149 3.82 -19.39 -10.43
C GLN A 149 3.27 -20.02 -9.13
N ARG A 150 4.11 -20.18 -8.10
CA ARG A 150 3.69 -20.74 -6.81
C ARG A 150 2.68 -19.85 -6.10
N VAL A 151 2.92 -18.54 -6.06
CA VAL A 151 1.99 -17.59 -5.42
C VAL A 151 0.65 -17.61 -6.15
N ARG A 152 0.67 -17.63 -7.49
CA ARG A 152 -0.55 -17.72 -8.29
C ARG A 152 -1.30 -19.03 -8.04
N GLN A 153 -0.62 -20.17 -8.08
CA GLN A 153 -1.23 -21.47 -7.81
C GLN A 153 -1.86 -21.51 -6.41
N ASN A 154 -1.18 -20.98 -5.40
CA ASN A 154 -1.74 -20.91 -4.05
C ASN A 154 -3.03 -20.07 -4.00
N LEU A 155 -3.11 -18.94 -4.72
CA LEU A 155 -4.33 -18.13 -4.78
C LEU A 155 -5.47 -18.90 -5.47
N ASP A 156 -5.16 -19.64 -6.51
CA ASP A 156 -6.12 -20.44 -7.26
C ASP A 156 -6.61 -21.63 -6.43
N ASP A 157 -5.72 -22.37 -5.76
CA ASP A 157 -6.02 -23.51 -4.89
C ASP A 157 -6.97 -23.14 -3.73
N ILE A 158 -6.78 -21.99 -3.09
CA ILE A 158 -7.61 -21.56 -1.95
C ILE A 158 -8.96 -20.97 -2.38
N SER A 159 -9.14 -20.65 -3.66
CA SER A 159 -10.32 -19.90 -4.15
C SER A 159 -11.10 -20.62 -5.26
N GLY A 160 -10.66 -21.81 -5.69
CA GLY A 160 -11.23 -22.49 -6.85
C GLY A 160 -11.00 -21.70 -8.14
N ASP A 161 -9.77 -21.23 -8.36
CA ASP A 161 -9.31 -20.45 -9.52
C ASP A 161 -9.93 -19.04 -9.66
N ALA A 162 -10.69 -18.58 -8.66
CA ALA A 162 -11.35 -17.28 -8.72
C ALA A 162 -10.37 -16.12 -8.45
N LEU A 163 -9.41 -16.29 -7.55
CA LEU A 163 -8.60 -15.21 -7.00
C LEU A 163 -7.32 -14.93 -7.79
N GLY A 164 -6.59 -15.94 -8.27
CA GLY A 164 -5.32 -15.72 -8.96
C GLY A 164 -5.52 -15.01 -10.30
N GLY A 165 -6.46 -15.48 -11.12
CA GLY A 165 -6.83 -14.82 -12.37
C GLY A 165 -7.38 -13.39 -12.18
N PHE A 166 -8.21 -13.18 -11.16
CA PHE A 166 -8.72 -11.85 -10.80
C PHE A 166 -7.60 -10.91 -10.33
N ALA A 167 -6.71 -11.38 -9.46
CA ALA A 167 -5.59 -10.61 -8.95
C ALA A 167 -4.69 -10.14 -10.10
N VAL A 168 -4.27 -11.04 -10.99
CA VAL A 168 -3.42 -10.70 -12.14
C VAL A 168 -4.09 -9.67 -13.04
N ARG A 169 -5.34 -9.90 -13.46
CA ARG A 169 -6.01 -9.01 -14.42
C ARG A 169 -6.41 -7.68 -13.82
N CYS A 170 -7.14 -7.68 -12.71
CA CYS A 170 -7.76 -6.49 -12.15
C CYS A 170 -6.81 -5.75 -11.20
N ILE A 171 -6.19 -6.46 -10.26
CA ILE A 171 -5.38 -5.80 -9.22
C ILE A 171 -4.02 -5.42 -9.79
N TYR A 172 -3.28 -6.36 -10.37
CA TYR A 172 -1.97 -6.06 -10.95
C TYR A 172 -2.10 -5.33 -12.28
N GLY A 173 -2.99 -5.78 -13.17
CA GLY A 173 -3.07 -5.27 -14.54
C GLY A 173 -3.74 -3.91 -14.71
N GLU A 174 -4.95 -3.75 -14.15
CA GLU A 174 -5.70 -2.49 -14.28
C GLU A 174 -5.28 -1.46 -13.24
N LEU A 175 -5.09 -1.88 -11.99
CA LEU A 175 -4.88 -0.96 -10.87
C LEU A 175 -3.40 -0.66 -10.59
N LEU A 176 -2.57 -1.67 -10.29
CA LEU A 176 -1.20 -1.42 -9.84
C LEU A 176 -0.22 -1.08 -10.98
N ALA A 177 -0.39 -1.68 -12.16
CA ALA A 177 0.44 -1.41 -13.34
C ALA A 177 0.14 -0.05 -14.00
N GLU A 178 -0.82 0.72 -13.50
CA GLU A 178 -1.07 2.10 -13.94
C GLU A 178 -0.02 3.06 -13.36
N GLU A 179 0.91 3.53 -14.19
CA GLU A 179 2.11 4.24 -13.73
C GLU A 179 2.09 5.76 -13.95
N ARG A 180 0.99 6.35 -14.46
CA ARG A 180 0.95 7.80 -14.76
C ARG A 180 1.18 8.71 -13.55
N VAL A 181 0.83 8.24 -12.35
CA VAL A 181 0.95 9.02 -11.11
C VAL A 181 1.93 8.38 -10.12
N LEU A 182 1.80 7.08 -9.88
CA LEU A 182 2.71 6.29 -9.06
C LEU A 182 3.32 5.19 -9.92
N SER A 183 4.65 5.18 -10.03
CA SER A 183 5.42 4.14 -10.73
C SER A 183 5.20 2.74 -10.13
N ALA A 184 5.65 1.70 -10.83
CA ALA A 184 5.64 0.32 -10.35
C ALA A 184 6.44 0.17 -9.04
N LYS A 185 7.60 0.82 -8.93
CA LYS A 185 8.42 0.88 -7.71
C LYS A 185 7.62 1.43 -6.52
N GLU A 186 6.99 2.59 -6.71
CA GLU A 186 6.20 3.27 -5.66
C GLU A 186 4.98 2.46 -5.26
N SER A 187 4.29 1.86 -6.25
CA SER A 187 3.13 1.00 -6.04
C SER A 187 3.49 -0.27 -5.28
N ALA A 188 4.65 -0.88 -5.55
CA ALA A 188 5.09 -2.07 -4.83
C ALA A 188 5.37 -1.78 -3.35
N GLY A 189 6.05 -0.67 -3.05
CA GLY A 189 6.27 -0.26 -1.66
C GLY A 189 4.98 0.19 -0.97
N LEU A 190 4.01 0.76 -1.71
CA LEU A 190 2.66 1.05 -1.20
C LEU A 190 1.95 -0.23 -0.76
N VAL A 191 1.98 -1.29 -1.57
CA VAL A 191 1.36 -2.57 -1.19
C VAL A 191 2.06 -3.17 0.02
N PHE A 192 3.40 -3.15 0.05
CA PHE A 192 4.18 -3.58 1.21
C PHE A 192 3.75 -2.88 2.50
N ILE A 193 3.77 -1.54 2.52
CA ILE A 193 3.47 -0.78 3.73
C ILE A 193 2.01 -0.94 4.16
N THR A 194 1.09 -1.09 3.20
CA THR A 194 -0.33 -1.33 3.49
C THR A 194 -0.53 -2.68 4.15
N CYS A 195 0.09 -3.75 3.64
CA CYS A 195 0.06 -5.07 4.28
C CYS A 195 0.73 -5.07 5.65
N LEU A 196 1.84 -4.34 5.79
CA LEU A 196 2.57 -4.22 7.06
C LEU A 196 1.68 -3.56 8.13
N ALA A 197 1.08 -2.41 7.82
CA ALA A 197 0.19 -1.68 8.72
C ALA A 197 -1.10 -2.46 9.04
N ALA A 198 -1.58 -3.30 8.11
CA ALA A 198 -2.73 -4.16 8.32
C ALA A 198 -2.43 -5.42 9.17
N GLY A 199 -1.18 -5.64 9.59
CA GLY A 199 -0.78 -6.85 10.31
C GLY A 199 -0.77 -8.12 9.44
N ALA A 200 -0.83 -7.98 8.11
CA ALA A 200 -0.85 -9.09 7.16
C ALA A 200 0.58 -9.60 6.91
N GLY A 201 1.21 -10.19 7.93
CA GLY A 201 2.63 -10.57 7.96
C GLY A 201 3.12 -11.36 6.74
N PRO A 202 2.43 -12.46 6.33
CA PRO A 202 2.83 -13.23 5.14
C PRO A 202 2.83 -12.39 3.84
N GLN A 203 1.82 -11.55 3.66
CA GLN A 203 1.70 -10.66 2.50
C GLN A 203 2.74 -9.53 2.56
N ALA A 204 2.93 -8.92 3.74
CA ALA A 204 3.95 -7.90 3.97
C ALA A 204 5.35 -8.45 3.63
N LYS A 205 5.66 -9.69 4.04
CA LYS A 205 6.91 -10.36 3.67
C LYS A 205 7.05 -10.46 2.15
N GLY A 206 6.08 -11.06 1.46
CA GLY A 206 6.12 -11.22 0.01
C GLY A 206 6.30 -9.88 -0.73
N HIS A 207 5.55 -8.87 -0.32
CA HIS A 207 5.60 -7.54 -0.93
C HIS A 207 6.83 -6.72 -0.55
N MET A 208 7.48 -6.96 0.60
CA MET A 208 8.78 -6.38 0.91
C MET A 208 9.81 -6.79 -0.15
N TYR A 209 9.91 -8.09 -0.45
CA TYR A 209 10.81 -8.58 -1.49
C TYR A 209 10.37 -8.12 -2.88
N GLY A 210 9.06 -8.07 -3.16
CA GLY A 210 8.56 -7.52 -4.42
C GLY A 210 8.90 -6.05 -4.63
N ALA A 211 8.81 -5.24 -3.57
CA ALA A 211 9.25 -3.85 -3.59
C ALA A 211 10.75 -3.73 -3.88
N ARG A 212 11.58 -4.63 -3.32
CA ARG A 212 13.03 -4.71 -3.62
C ARG A 212 13.29 -5.11 -5.08
N ASN A 213 12.56 -6.10 -5.61
CA ASN A 213 12.66 -6.53 -7.01
C ASN A 213 12.32 -5.39 -7.99
N LEU A 214 11.39 -4.51 -7.60
CA LEU A 214 10.99 -3.33 -8.36
C LEU A 214 11.82 -2.07 -8.05
N GLY A 215 12.92 -2.20 -7.29
CA GLY A 215 13.92 -1.14 -7.15
C GLY A 215 13.81 -0.26 -5.90
N ASN A 216 12.99 -0.63 -4.91
CA ASN A 216 13.08 -0.01 -3.59
C ASN A 216 14.39 -0.42 -2.92
N SER A 217 15.13 0.52 -2.33
CA SER A 217 16.38 0.29 -1.60
C SER A 217 16.12 -0.35 -0.23
N GLY A 218 17.14 -0.90 0.42
CA GLY A 218 17.00 -1.40 1.79
C GLY A 218 16.65 -0.27 2.76
N GLU A 219 17.22 0.92 2.52
CA GLU A 219 16.94 2.14 3.26
C GLU A 219 15.48 2.58 3.11
N GLU A 220 14.92 2.55 1.89
CA GLU A 220 13.51 2.87 1.65
C GLU A 220 12.57 1.88 2.35
N ILE A 221 12.93 0.59 2.39
CA ILE A 221 12.16 -0.42 3.14
C ILE A 221 12.24 -0.16 4.65
N ALA A 222 13.44 0.08 5.19
CA ALA A 222 13.62 0.38 6.61
C ALA A 222 12.87 1.67 7.01
N ALA A 223 12.91 2.70 6.16
CA ALA A 223 12.16 3.94 6.33
C ALA A 223 10.64 3.70 6.35
N ALA A 224 10.11 2.85 5.46
CA ALA A 224 8.70 2.46 5.46
C ALA A 224 8.28 1.75 6.76
N VAL A 225 9.13 0.87 7.29
CA VAL A 225 8.89 0.21 8.59
C VAL A 225 8.88 1.24 9.73
N GLN A 226 9.84 2.17 9.75
CA GLN A 226 9.88 3.24 10.76
C GLN A 226 8.66 4.17 10.63
N LEU A 227 8.18 4.45 9.42
CA LEU A 227 6.96 5.22 9.20
C LEU A 227 5.76 4.53 9.86
N VAL A 228 5.53 3.23 9.60
CA VAL A 228 4.42 2.49 10.22
C VAL A 228 4.53 2.53 11.74
N ARG A 229 5.73 2.32 12.29
CA ARG A 229 5.99 2.40 13.73
C ARG A 229 5.62 3.76 14.32
N ARG A 230 6.13 4.86 13.75
CA ARG A 230 5.85 6.23 14.25
C ARG A 230 4.38 6.60 14.10
N MET A 231 3.74 6.17 13.03
CA MET A 231 2.29 6.36 12.83
C MET A 231 1.48 5.57 13.84
N ALA A 232 1.87 4.33 14.14
CA ALA A 232 1.23 3.48 15.13
C ALA A 232 1.35 4.10 16.54
N GLU A 233 2.56 4.55 16.91
CA GLU A 233 2.82 5.27 18.17
C GLU A 233 1.98 6.55 18.27
N GLY A 234 2.01 7.40 17.25
CA GLY A 234 1.28 8.67 17.24
C GLY A 234 -0.24 8.52 17.24
N LEU A 235 -0.78 7.39 16.76
CA LEU A 235 -2.21 7.08 16.75
C LEU A 235 -2.64 6.14 17.88
N GLU A 236 -1.71 5.72 18.73
CA GLU A 236 -1.93 4.73 19.78
C GLU A 236 -2.53 3.41 19.25
N VAL A 237 -2.15 3.02 18.03
CA VAL A 237 -2.55 1.77 17.39
C VAL A 237 -1.50 0.72 17.63
N ARG A 238 -1.91 -0.47 18.05
CA ARG A 238 -1.00 -1.60 18.21
C ARG A 238 -0.70 -2.25 16.86
N VAL A 239 0.59 -2.44 16.56
CA VAL A 239 1.08 -3.21 15.42
C VAL A 239 2.20 -4.12 15.91
N ASP A 240 2.06 -5.43 15.72
CA ASP A 240 3.03 -6.43 16.20
C ASP A 240 4.22 -6.58 15.23
N LEU A 241 4.94 -5.48 14.97
CA LEU A 241 6.09 -5.45 14.06
C LEU A 241 7.23 -6.38 14.49
N GLU A 242 7.42 -6.56 15.80
CA GLU A 242 8.51 -7.38 16.35
C GLU A 242 8.28 -8.89 16.15
N GLU A 243 7.03 -9.30 15.91
CA GLU A 243 6.68 -10.68 15.55
C GLU A 243 6.99 -10.98 14.07
N MET A 244 7.31 -9.95 13.28
CA MET A 244 7.63 -10.08 11.86
C MET A 244 9.14 -10.25 11.66
N ASP A 245 9.66 -11.45 11.93
CA ASP A 245 11.10 -11.77 11.86
C ASP A 245 11.78 -11.39 10.54
N PHE A 246 11.04 -11.33 9.43
CA PHE A 246 11.59 -10.94 8.14
C PHE A 246 12.06 -9.47 8.10
N LEU A 247 11.55 -8.61 8.99
CA LEU A 247 11.98 -7.21 9.11
C LEU A 247 13.42 -7.08 9.64
N LYS A 248 13.94 -8.09 10.36
CA LYS A 248 15.36 -8.13 10.75
C LYS A 248 16.29 -8.12 9.53
N LYS A 249 15.81 -8.61 8.38
CA LYS A 249 16.53 -8.59 7.10
C LYS A 249 16.41 -7.26 6.35
N ALA A 250 15.46 -6.39 6.73
CA ALA A 250 15.26 -5.08 6.11
C ALA A 250 16.42 -4.10 6.39
N ASN A 251 17.11 -4.25 7.54
CA ASN A 251 18.17 -3.35 8.00
C ASN A 251 19.59 -3.68 7.46
N GLY A 252 19.74 -4.68 6.58
CA GLY A 252 21.07 -5.16 6.16
C GLY A 252 21.22 -5.33 4.66
N THR A 253 22.49 -5.30 4.21
CA THR A 253 22.98 -5.72 2.88
C THR A 253 22.67 -7.19 2.51
N GLY A 254 21.92 -7.90 3.36
CA GLY A 254 21.65 -9.34 3.28
C GLY A 254 20.49 -9.75 2.37
N ILE A 255 19.66 -8.81 1.89
CA ILE A 255 18.66 -9.10 0.86
C ILE A 255 19.30 -8.83 -0.51
N ARG A 256 19.81 -9.90 -1.14
CA ARG A 256 20.30 -9.86 -2.52
C ARG A 256 19.11 -9.74 -3.48
N LEU A 257 19.29 -9.05 -4.61
CA LEU A 257 18.33 -9.07 -5.72
C LEU A 257 18.03 -10.55 -6.07
N GLY A 258 16.75 -10.94 -6.05
CA GLY A 258 16.31 -12.33 -6.28
C GLY A 258 16.03 -13.15 -5.01
N ASP A 259 16.41 -12.67 -3.83
CA ASP A 259 15.95 -13.26 -2.56
C ASP A 259 14.44 -13.01 -2.47
N SER A 260 13.65 -14.07 -2.49
CA SER A 260 12.21 -13.98 -2.69
C SER A 260 11.52 -14.71 -1.54
N GLY A 261 10.89 -13.94 -0.65
CA GLY A 261 10.35 -14.47 0.60
C GLY A 261 8.99 -15.14 0.48
N ALA A 262 8.68 -15.79 -0.64
CA ALA A 262 7.45 -16.56 -0.75
C ALA A 262 7.46 -17.61 0.39
N GLY A 263 6.51 -17.46 1.31
CA GLY A 263 6.52 -18.13 2.61
C GLY A 263 6.81 -19.62 2.51
N THR A 264 7.92 -20.03 3.12
CA THR A 264 8.19 -21.43 3.46
C THR A 264 7.81 -21.77 4.90
N ASP A 265 7.44 -20.78 5.73
CA ASP A 265 7.07 -21.02 7.13
C ASP A 265 5.69 -20.42 7.40
N GLY A 266 4.68 -21.28 7.36
CA GLY A 266 3.28 -20.91 7.48
C GLY A 266 2.44 -21.96 6.79
N ASP A 267 2.27 -23.08 7.47
CA ASP A 267 1.23 -24.07 7.25
C ASP A 267 -0.13 -23.34 7.15
N ILE A 268 -0.54 -22.93 5.94
CA ILE A 268 -1.94 -22.61 5.61
C ILE A 268 -2.63 -23.95 5.36
N GLY A 269 -2.52 -24.84 6.34
CA GLY A 269 -3.12 -26.14 6.40
C GLY A 269 -3.78 -26.22 7.75
N ALA A 270 -5.11 -26.17 7.77
CA ALA A 270 -5.86 -26.50 8.96
C ALA A 270 -5.44 -27.89 9.42
N ARG A 271 -4.65 -27.97 10.50
CA ARG A 271 -4.49 -29.20 11.28
C ARG A 271 -5.84 -29.56 11.88
N SER A 272 -6.62 -30.35 11.14
CA SER A 272 -7.55 -31.29 11.73
C SER A 272 -6.76 -32.57 12.02
N LYS A 273 -6.27 -32.69 13.26
CA LYS A 273 -5.96 -33.99 13.85
C LYS A 273 -7.12 -34.30 14.79
N ASP A 274 -8.05 -35.10 14.28
CA ASP A 274 -8.84 -36.10 14.99
C ASP A 274 -9.35 -37.02 13.85
N GLY A 275 -8.93 -38.27 13.68
CA GLY A 275 -8.64 -39.25 14.71
C GLY A 275 -9.87 -40.10 14.97
N ASP A 276 -10.45 -40.76 13.96
CA ASP A 276 -11.12 -42.04 14.22
C ASP A 276 -11.07 -42.99 13.02
N SER A 277 -10.81 -44.25 13.35
CA SER A 277 -10.55 -45.39 12.47
C SER A 277 -11.84 -46.18 12.19
N PRO A 278 -11.84 -47.15 11.24
CA PRO A 278 -13.04 -47.60 10.57
C PRO A 278 -13.78 -48.68 11.37
N SER A 279 -15.12 -48.64 11.37
CA SER A 279 -15.92 -49.80 11.73
C SER A 279 -16.30 -50.57 10.47
N GLY A 280 -15.75 -51.78 10.37
CA GLY A 280 -16.28 -52.84 9.54
C GLY A 280 -17.05 -53.84 10.40
N ALA A 281 -18.01 -54.51 9.74
CA ALA A 281 -18.73 -55.72 10.12
C ALA A 281 -19.87 -55.60 11.16
N LYS A 282 -21.12 -55.56 10.66
CA LYS A 282 -21.95 -56.76 10.44
C LYS A 282 -23.04 -56.49 9.41
#